data_AF-A0AAD5Q0W9-F1
#
_entry.id   AF-A0AAD5Q0W9-F1
#
_cell.length_a   1.000
_cell.length_b   1.000
_cell.length_c   1.000
_cell.angle_alpha   90.00
_cell.angle_beta   90.00
_cell.angle_gamma   90.00
#
_symmetry.space_group_name_H-M   'P 1'
#
loop_
_entity.id
_entity.type
_entity.pdbx_description
1 polymer ?
#
loop_
_entity_poly.entity_id
_entity_poly.type
_entity_poly.pdbx_seq_one_letter_code
_entity_poly.pdbx_strand_id
1 'polypeptide(L)'
;MYTVDHRGTGRSEFVECEAAQAMTGGSPSGTQVGLDEVANCVNDLRIKYDGNAAAFSVTSAARDIQTVIETFMPKHKVFVNGASYGTFLTQRVMQFKLPQIVGYIFDGVDVLTTDEDPIQSANSHWSQAVVAPAKRLLEYCFDSKECPIKFKSRDTVVQEVIDLFDELDDEESACGELIGELMDTEKPSIAVRSWLGGMVGKLDERNTALAVVSYLQECSKDDRQKIKELLEGDDESGSDSAISDQG
;
A
#
# COMPACT_ATOMS: atom_id res chain seq x y z
N MET A 1 22.51 1.32 15.32
CA MET A 1 21.46 1.58 14.33
C MET A 1 20.54 2.63 14.92
N TYR A 2 20.22 3.68 14.17
CA TYR A 2 19.27 4.72 14.60
C TYR A 2 18.09 4.68 13.64
N THR A 3 16.89 4.57 14.18
CA THR A 3 15.63 4.78 13.47
C THR A 3 14.99 6.06 14.00
N VAL A 4 14.32 6.80 13.12
CA VAL A 4 13.74 8.10 13.45
C VAL A 4 12.33 8.18 12.91
N ASP A 5 11.39 8.58 13.76
CA ASP A 5 10.07 9.00 13.32
C ASP A 5 10.26 10.38 12.69
N HIS A 6 10.19 10.51 11.36
CA HIS A 6 10.36 11.82 10.74
C HIS A 6 9.18 12.73 11.11
N ARG A 7 9.38 14.05 11.02
CA ARG A 7 8.32 15.05 11.29
C ARG A 7 6.98 14.66 10.67
N GLY A 8 5.88 14.75 11.40
CA GLY A 8 4.56 14.35 10.89
C GLY A 8 4.19 12.89 11.09
N THR A 9 5.08 12.06 11.68
CA THR A 9 4.86 10.61 11.84
C THR A 9 5.25 10.12 13.22
N GLY A 10 4.73 8.95 13.60
CA GLY A 10 5.11 8.23 14.82
C GLY A 10 5.05 9.09 16.08
N ARG A 11 6.13 9.07 16.88
CA ARG A 11 6.29 9.82 18.14
C ARG A 11 6.92 11.18 17.96
N SER A 12 7.25 11.57 16.73
CA SER A 12 7.38 13.00 16.41
C SER A 12 5.99 13.65 16.50
N GLU A 13 5.86 14.94 16.18
CA GLU A 13 4.53 15.54 16.02
C GLU A 13 3.79 14.80 14.90
N PHE A 14 2.82 13.95 15.23
CA PHE A 14 2.00 13.23 14.27
C PHE A 14 1.00 14.19 13.62
N VAL A 15 0.92 14.18 12.29
CA VAL A 15 -0.04 15.02 11.58
C VAL A 15 -1.42 14.38 11.68
N GLU A 16 -2.28 15.00 12.48
CA GLU A 16 -3.65 14.59 12.73
C GLU A 16 -4.64 15.73 12.48
N CYS A 17 -5.85 15.35 12.08
CA CYS A 17 -6.93 16.25 11.73
C CYS A 17 -7.99 16.28 12.84
N GLU A 18 -7.55 16.64 14.05
CA GLU A 18 -8.33 16.60 15.28
C GLU A 18 -9.59 17.47 15.21
N ALA A 19 -9.51 18.72 14.75
CA ALA A 19 -10.67 19.59 14.68
C ALA A 19 -11.66 19.16 13.58
N ALA A 20 -11.15 18.51 12.52
CA ALA A 20 -11.99 17.87 11.52
C ALA A 20 -12.62 16.55 12.00
N GLN A 21 -12.21 16.03 13.17
CA GLN A 21 -12.60 14.72 13.72
C GLN A 21 -12.32 13.55 12.75
N ALA A 22 -11.41 13.75 11.80
CA ALA A 22 -10.92 12.72 10.89
C ALA A 22 -9.80 11.92 11.57
N MET A 23 -9.52 10.71 11.09
CA MET A 23 -8.54 9.80 11.71
C MET A 23 -8.90 9.39 13.15
N THR A 24 -10.17 9.49 13.54
CA THR A 24 -10.67 9.04 14.84
C THR A 24 -11.52 7.80 14.70
N GLY A 25 -11.66 6.99 15.76
CA GLY A 25 -12.49 5.78 15.72
C GLY A 25 -13.98 6.02 15.44
N GLY A 26 -14.46 7.27 15.54
CA GLY A 26 -15.83 7.66 15.15
C GLY A 26 -15.93 8.26 13.75
N SER A 27 -14.82 8.39 13.03
CA SER A 27 -14.81 8.92 11.66
C SER A 27 -15.21 7.85 10.65
N PRO A 28 -15.84 8.20 9.51
CA PRO A 28 -16.24 7.23 8.49
C PRO A 28 -15.10 6.32 8.02
N SER A 29 -13.86 6.83 7.97
CA SER A 29 -12.68 6.08 7.55
C SER A 29 -11.79 5.61 8.72
N GLY A 30 -12.32 5.64 9.94
CA GLY A 30 -11.61 5.23 11.15
C GLY A 30 -10.34 6.04 11.38
N THR A 31 -9.19 5.39 11.48
CA THR A 31 -7.89 6.07 11.70
C THR A 31 -7.25 6.60 10.42
N GLN A 32 -7.91 6.43 9.27
CA GLN A 32 -7.46 6.97 7.99
C GLN A 32 -8.25 8.23 7.64
N VAL A 33 -7.82 8.95 6.60
CA VAL A 33 -8.56 10.09 6.05
C VAL A 33 -9.28 9.64 4.79
N GLY A 34 -10.60 9.59 4.84
CA GLY A 34 -11.47 9.34 3.69
C GLY A 34 -11.45 10.48 2.69
N LEU A 35 -11.83 10.19 1.44
CA LEU A 35 -11.90 11.18 0.37
C LEU A 35 -12.84 12.35 0.70
N ASP A 36 -13.94 12.07 1.40
CA ASP A 36 -14.92 13.04 1.88
C ASP A 36 -14.41 13.88 3.08
N GLU A 37 -13.40 13.37 3.79
CA GLU A 37 -12.78 14.04 4.95
C GLU A 37 -11.60 14.94 4.57
N VAL A 38 -10.96 14.69 3.42
CA VAL A 38 -9.72 15.38 2.97
C VAL A 38 -9.85 16.90 3.04
N ALA A 39 -10.94 17.48 2.54
CA ALA A 39 -11.07 18.93 2.47
C ALA A 39 -11.08 19.58 3.88
N ASN A 40 -11.80 18.98 4.82
CA ASN A 40 -11.88 19.46 6.20
C ASN A 40 -10.55 19.23 6.93
N CYS A 41 -9.94 18.06 6.74
CA CYS A 41 -8.63 17.72 7.28
C CYS A 41 -7.55 18.70 6.81
N VAL A 42 -7.47 18.99 5.50
CA VAL A 42 -6.53 19.99 4.97
C VAL A 42 -6.77 21.38 5.55
N ASN A 43 -8.03 21.80 5.73
CA ASN A 43 -8.32 23.10 6.34
C ASN A 43 -7.93 23.15 7.82
N ASP A 44 -8.14 22.06 8.57
CA ASP A 44 -7.70 21.93 9.95
C ASP A 44 -6.17 22.04 10.06
N LEU A 45 -5.43 21.25 9.29
CA LEU A 45 -3.96 21.32 9.24
C LEU A 45 -3.45 22.71 8.86
N ARG A 46 -4.13 23.38 7.92
CA ARG A 46 -3.81 24.76 7.53
C ARG A 46 -3.98 25.73 8.70
N ILE A 47 -4.97 25.53 9.57
CA ILE A 47 -5.18 26.36 10.76
C ILE A 47 -4.15 25.99 11.84
N LYS A 48 -3.99 24.68 12.14
CA LYS A 48 -3.06 24.17 13.15
C LYS A 48 -1.61 24.62 12.93
N TYR A 49 -1.19 24.69 11.67
CA TYR A 49 0.19 25.03 11.31
C TYR A 49 0.34 26.40 10.65
N ASP A 50 -0.60 27.34 10.86
CA ASP A 50 -0.54 28.71 10.33
C ASP A 50 -0.29 28.78 8.80
N GLY A 51 -0.83 27.82 8.06
CA GLY A 51 -0.66 27.66 6.61
C GLY A 51 0.73 27.16 6.18
N ASN A 52 1.61 26.79 7.11
CA ASN A 52 2.98 26.38 6.83
C ASN A 52 3.09 24.88 6.47
N ALA A 53 2.44 24.46 5.39
CA ALA A 53 2.54 23.08 4.89
C ALA A 53 4.00 22.67 4.56
N ALA A 54 4.86 23.63 4.20
CA ALA A 54 6.27 23.39 3.93
C ALA A 54 7.04 22.84 5.15
N ALA A 55 6.54 23.07 6.37
CA ALA A 55 7.09 22.48 7.59
C ALA A 55 7.15 20.95 7.52
N PHE A 56 6.23 20.30 6.79
CA PHE A 56 6.16 18.84 6.63
C PHE A 56 6.69 18.33 5.29
N SER A 57 7.40 19.17 4.54
CA SER A 57 8.01 18.75 3.26
C SER A 57 9.15 17.75 3.46
N VAL A 58 9.44 16.96 2.42
CA VAL A 58 10.60 16.06 2.37
C VAL A 58 11.93 16.80 2.57
N THR A 59 12.03 18.06 2.13
CA THR A 59 13.21 18.88 2.41
C THR A 59 13.36 19.16 3.89
N SER A 60 12.26 19.49 4.56
CA SER A 60 12.26 19.75 6.00
C SER A 60 12.58 18.48 6.78
N ALA A 61 12.01 17.33 6.40
CA ALA A 61 12.36 16.03 6.98
C ALA A 61 13.86 15.69 6.79
N ALA A 62 14.42 15.95 5.60
CA ALA A 62 15.84 15.75 5.35
C ALA A 62 16.73 16.63 6.24
N ARG A 63 16.29 17.86 6.57
CA ARG A 63 17.00 18.74 7.50
C ARG A 63 17.01 18.20 8.94
N ASP A 64 15.98 17.46 9.34
CA ASP A 64 16.00 16.78 10.65
C ASP A 64 17.08 15.70 10.68
N ILE A 65 17.18 14.90 9.61
CA ILE A 65 18.23 13.88 9.49
C ILE A 65 19.62 14.53 9.54
N GLN A 66 19.82 15.65 8.83
CA GLN A 66 21.05 16.43 8.92
C GLN A 66 21.35 16.82 10.37
N THR A 67 20.35 17.39 11.07
CA THR A 67 20.49 17.84 12.46
C THR A 67 20.85 16.68 13.39
N VAL A 68 20.23 15.51 13.21
CA VAL A 68 20.53 14.30 13.98
C VAL A 68 21.99 13.87 13.74
N ILE A 69 22.44 13.83 12.49
CA ILE A 69 23.81 13.43 12.13
C ILE A 69 24.85 14.43 12.68
N GLU A 70 24.61 15.72 12.53
CA GLU A 70 25.53 16.76 12.99
C GLU A 70 25.59 16.84 14.53
N THR A 71 24.47 16.61 15.21
CA THR A 71 24.38 16.70 16.67
C THR A 71 24.93 15.44 17.36
N PHE A 72 24.48 14.26 16.92
CA PHE A 72 24.74 13.01 17.63
C PHE A 72 25.87 12.19 17.01
N MET A 73 26.22 12.44 15.74
CA MET A 73 27.23 11.68 15.00
C MET A 73 28.35 12.55 14.38
N PRO A 74 28.81 13.67 15.00
CA PRO A 74 29.70 14.62 14.34
C PRO A 74 31.07 14.07 13.93
N LYS A 75 31.52 12.97 14.55
CA LYS A 75 32.82 12.33 14.30
C LYS A 75 32.70 10.89 13.75
N HIS A 76 31.49 10.43 13.47
CA HIS A 76 31.25 9.07 13.02
C HIS A 76 31.16 9.00 11.49
N LYS A 77 31.46 7.82 10.94
CA LYS A 77 31.14 7.48 9.56
C LYS A 77 29.72 6.92 9.55
N VAL A 78 28.84 7.54 8.78
CA VAL A 78 27.40 7.25 8.76
C VAL A 78 27.03 6.63 7.42
N PHE A 79 26.22 5.57 7.47
CA PHE A 79 25.46 5.08 6.32
C PHE A 79 24.00 5.50 6.53
N VAL A 80 23.37 6.02 5.48
CA VAL A 80 21.94 6.33 5.49
C VAL A 80 21.22 5.26 4.67
N ASN A 81 20.31 4.54 5.32
CA ASN A 81 19.46 3.55 4.66
C ASN A 81 18.07 4.15 4.45
N GLY A 82 17.57 4.06 3.22
CA GLY A 82 16.20 4.44 2.86
C GLY A 82 15.48 3.26 2.23
N ALA A 83 14.27 2.98 2.70
CA ALA A 83 13.38 1.96 2.13
C ALA A 83 12.07 2.60 1.65
N SER A 84 11.55 2.21 0.49
CA SER A 84 10.31 2.77 -0.10
C SER A 84 10.37 4.31 -0.15
N TYR A 85 9.38 5.04 0.35
CA TYR A 85 9.41 6.51 0.50
C TYR A 85 10.72 7.03 1.15
N GLY A 86 11.34 6.25 2.04
CA GLY A 86 12.63 6.56 2.64
C GLY A 86 13.76 6.73 1.63
N THR A 87 13.68 6.14 0.43
CA THR A 87 14.65 6.38 -0.65
C THR A 87 14.53 7.79 -1.19
N PHE A 88 13.30 8.30 -1.34
CA PHE A 88 13.05 9.67 -1.80
C PHE A 88 13.58 10.68 -0.79
N LEU A 89 13.33 10.45 0.51
CA LEU A 89 13.90 11.22 1.61
C LEU A 89 15.44 11.16 1.63
N THR A 90 16.01 9.96 1.47
CA THR A 90 17.47 9.75 1.49
C THR A 90 18.18 10.44 0.31
N GLN A 91 17.57 10.43 -0.88
CA GLN A 91 18.06 11.21 -2.03
C GLN A 91 18.09 12.71 -1.72
N ARG A 92 17.10 13.22 -0.98
CA ARG A 92 17.11 14.62 -0.56
C ARG A 92 18.22 14.94 0.46
N VAL A 93 18.49 14.03 1.40
CA VAL A 93 19.63 14.15 2.33
C VAL A 93 20.96 14.15 1.58
N MET A 94 21.12 13.31 0.55
CA MET A 94 22.33 13.22 -0.27
C MET A 94 22.73 14.57 -0.87
N GLN A 95 21.76 15.40 -1.24
CA GLN A 95 22.01 16.72 -1.82
C GLN A 95 22.67 17.71 -0.84
N PHE A 96 22.58 17.47 0.47
CA PHE A 96 23.24 18.30 1.49
C PHE A 96 24.75 18.01 1.63
N LYS A 97 25.24 16.88 1.07
CA LYS A 97 26.67 16.52 1.03
C LYS A 97 27.34 16.56 2.42
N LEU A 98 26.69 15.97 3.42
CA LEU A 98 27.21 15.94 4.79
C LEU A 98 28.51 15.10 4.85
N PRO A 99 29.61 15.64 5.40
CA PRO A 99 30.91 14.96 5.41
C PRO A 99 30.95 13.68 6.26
N GLN A 100 30.01 13.51 7.19
CA GLN A 100 29.87 12.31 8.01
C GLN A 100 29.34 11.11 7.21
N ILE A 101 28.59 11.35 6.14
CA ILE A 101 27.95 10.28 5.37
C ILE A 101 28.96 9.69 4.38
N VAL A 102 29.25 8.40 4.55
CA VAL A 102 30.19 7.65 3.71
C VAL A 102 29.51 6.69 2.75
N GLY A 103 28.19 6.54 2.83
CA GLY A 103 27.40 5.72 1.91
C GLY A 103 25.89 5.87 2.10
N TYR A 104 25.16 5.52 1.03
CA TYR A 104 23.70 5.50 0.98
C TYR A 104 23.25 4.12 0.51
N ILE A 105 22.17 3.62 1.09
CA ILE A 105 21.52 2.36 0.72
C ILE A 105 20.09 2.70 0.34
N PHE A 106 19.64 2.21 -0.81
CA PHE A 106 18.29 2.43 -1.32
C PHE A 106 17.64 1.08 -1.57
N ASP A 107 16.53 0.80 -0.88
CA ASP A 107 15.75 -0.42 -1.00
C ASP A 107 14.31 -0.08 -1.44
N GLY A 108 13.83 -0.64 -2.55
CA GLY A 108 12.54 -0.25 -3.13
C GLY A 108 12.50 1.22 -3.56
N VAL A 109 13.26 1.57 -4.59
CA VAL A 109 13.52 2.96 -5.01
C VAL A 109 12.25 3.68 -5.49
N ASP A 110 11.88 4.73 -4.76
CA ASP A 110 10.94 5.80 -5.14
C ASP A 110 11.70 7.09 -5.50
N VAL A 111 11.27 7.75 -6.58
CA VAL A 111 11.87 8.98 -7.13
C VAL A 111 10.80 9.95 -7.60
N LEU A 112 11.19 11.21 -7.85
CA LEU A 112 10.34 12.13 -8.59
C LEU A 112 10.19 11.66 -10.04
N THR A 113 8.95 11.62 -10.54
CA THR A 113 8.69 11.43 -11.96
C THR A 113 9.35 12.56 -12.76
N THR A 114 10.28 12.19 -13.63
CA THR A 114 10.89 13.09 -14.61
C THR A 114 10.91 12.41 -15.97
N ASP A 115 11.15 13.18 -17.04
CA ASP A 115 11.35 12.61 -18.39
C ASP A 115 12.55 11.65 -18.46
N GLU A 116 13.42 11.66 -17.43
CA GLU A 116 14.62 10.84 -17.31
C GLU A 116 14.39 9.54 -16.51
N ASP A 117 13.15 9.25 -16.06
CA ASP A 117 12.78 7.99 -15.41
C ASP A 117 12.08 7.03 -16.40
N PRO A 118 12.85 6.26 -17.20
CA PRO A 118 12.28 5.38 -18.23
C PRO A 118 11.51 4.19 -17.65
N ILE A 119 11.69 3.90 -16.35
CA ILE A 119 11.05 2.78 -15.66
C ILE A 119 9.90 3.23 -14.76
N GLN A 120 9.59 4.54 -14.73
CA GLN A 120 8.44 5.09 -14.01
C GLN A 120 8.42 4.67 -12.53
N SER A 121 9.58 4.67 -11.88
CA SER A 121 9.81 4.22 -10.51
C SER A 121 9.14 5.05 -9.41
N ALA A 122 8.59 6.23 -9.75
CA ALA A 122 7.77 6.99 -8.82
C ALA A 122 6.56 6.18 -8.33
N ASN A 123 6.29 6.23 -7.02
CA ASN A 123 5.17 5.52 -6.40
C ASN A 123 3.80 5.91 -6.98
N SER A 124 3.69 7.09 -7.62
CA SER A 124 2.48 7.49 -8.36
C SER A 124 2.12 6.56 -9.54
N HIS A 125 3.07 5.75 -10.02
CA HIS A 125 2.83 4.76 -11.06
C HIS A 125 2.61 3.35 -10.51
N TRP A 126 2.47 3.20 -9.18
CA TRP A 126 2.32 1.90 -8.52
C TRP A 126 1.28 0.99 -9.19
N SER A 127 0.09 1.52 -9.50
CA SER A 127 -0.98 0.76 -10.16
C SER A 127 -0.58 0.18 -11.52
N GLN A 128 0.32 0.83 -12.25
CA GLN A 128 0.87 0.32 -13.51
C GLN A 128 2.00 -0.69 -13.24
N ALA A 129 2.85 -0.38 -12.26
CA ALA A 129 4.01 -1.21 -11.90
C ALA A 129 3.61 -2.60 -11.41
N VAL A 130 2.47 -2.75 -10.73
CA VAL A 130 1.98 -4.05 -10.22
C VAL A 130 1.42 -4.97 -11.31
N VAL A 131 1.13 -4.47 -12.52
CA VAL A 131 0.59 -5.28 -13.62
C VAL A 131 1.59 -6.35 -14.06
N ALA A 132 2.87 -6.01 -14.16
CA ALA A 132 3.90 -6.95 -14.59
C ALA A 132 4.10 -8.14 -13.61
N PRO A 133 4.27 -7.93 -12.28
CA PRO A 133 4.35 -9.03 -11.34
C PRO A 133 3.03 -9.81 -11.23
N ALA A 134 1.85 -9.16 -11.30
CA ALA A 134 0.56 -9.84 -11.32
C ALA A 134 0.43 -10.77 -12.54
N LYS A 135 0.76 -10.27 -13.74
CA LYS A 135 0.82 -11.09 -14.96
C LYS A 135 1.74 -12.29 -14.78
N ARG A 136 2.94 -12.08 -14.24
CA ARG A 136 3.92 -13.15 -14.02
C ARG A 136 3.39 -14.22 -13.05
N LEU A 137 2.69 -13.82 -11.98
CA LEU A 137 2.08 -14.76 -11.05
C LEU A 137 1.01 -15.62 -11.75
N LEU A 138 0.13 -15.00 -12.55
CA LEU A 138 -0.92 -15.71 -13.28
C LEU A 138 -0.35 -16.62 -14.37
N GLU A 139 0.71 -16.20 -15.07
CA GLU A 139 1.43 -17.04 -16.01
C GLU A 139 2.10 -18.25 -15.32
N TYR A 140 2.70 -18.06 -14.14
CA TYR A 140 3.24 -19.18 -13.36
C TYR A 140 2.15 -20.13 -12.89
N CYS A 141 0.97 -19.62 -12.55
CA CYS A 141 -0.19 -20.46 -12.30
C CYS A 141 -0.51 -21.25 -13.57
N PHE A 142 -0.74 -20.60 -14.71
CA PHE A 142 -1.04 -21.27 -15.98
C PHE A 142 -0.09 -22.42 -16.32
N ASP A 143 1.22 -22.20 -16.14
CA ASP A 143 2.26 -23.18 -16.45
C ASP A 143 2.34 -24.33 -15.41
N SER A 144 1.71 -24.18 -14.24
CA SER A 144 1.69 -25.14 -13.14
C SER A 144 0.53 -26.15 -13.23
N LYS A 145 0.81 -27.41 -12.89
CA LYS A 145 -0.22 -28.47 -12.78
C LYS A 145 -1.16 -28.29 -11.59
N GLU A 146 -0.74 -27.49 -10.60
CA GLU A 146 -1.47 -27.27 -9.35
C GLU A 146 -2.26 -25.96 -9.37
N CYS A 147 -2.30 -25.27 -10.52
CA CYS A 147 -3.07 -24.04 -10.64
C CYS A 147 -4.56 -24.31 -10.47
N PRO A 148 -5.22 -23.66 -9.50
CA PRO A 148 -6.65 -23.85 -9.30
C PRO A 148 -7.48 -23.12 -10.37
N ILE A 149 -6.92 -22.08 -11.01
CA ILE A 149 -7.62 -21.25 -11.98
C ILE A 149 -7.61 -21.91 -13.36
N LYS A 150 -8.77 -21.95 -14.01
CA LYS A 150 -8.92 -22.48 -15.37
C LYS A 150 -8.79 -21.35 -16.39
N PHE A 151 -7.60 -21.18 -16.95
CA PHE A 151 -7.37 -20.22 -18.03
C PHE A 151 -7.55 -20.85 -19.41
N LYS A 152 -7.99 -20.05 -20.38
CA LYS A 152 -8.09 -20.45 -21.79
C LYS A 152 -6.72 -20.46 -22.46
N SER A 153 -5.87 -19.48 -22.16
CA SER A 153 -4.52 -19.40 -22.72
C SER A 153 -3.56 -18.59 -21.85
N ARG A 154 -2.26 -18.84 -22.02
CA ARG A 154 -1.20 -18.09 -21.34
C ARG A 154 -1.24 -16.59 -21.67
N ASP A 155 -1.62 -16.24 -22.90
CA ASP A 155 -1.63 -14.84 -23.36
C ASP A 155 -2.81 -14.04 -22.82
N THR A 156 -3.87 -14.72 -22.35
CA THR A 156 -5.12 -14.11 -21.90
C THR A 156 -5.29 -14.08 -20.38
N VAL A 157 -4.35 -14.64 -19.60
CA VAL A 157 -4.52 -14.83 -18.14
C VAL A 157 -4.89 -13.55 -17.37
N VAL A 158 -4.31 -12.41 -17.73
CA VAL A 158 -4.63 -11.12 -17.08
C VAL A 158 -6.03 -10.65 -17.46
N GLN A 159 -6.37 -10.73 -18.74
CA GLN A 159 -7.68 -10.30 -19.23
C GLN A 159 -8.79 -11.17 -18.65
N GLU A 160 -8.59 -12.48 -18.55
CA GLU A 160 -9.58 -13.41 -17.98
C GLU A 160 -9.87 -13.12 -16.50
N VAL A 161 -8.87 -12.68 -15.71
CA VAL A 161 -9.08 -12.25 -14.32
C VAL A 161 -9.78 -10.89 -14.25
N ILE A 162 -9.46 -9.97 -15.17
CA ILE A 162 -10.15 -8.68 -15.25
C ILE A 162 -11.62 -8.88 -15.62
N ASP A 163 -11.91 -9.70 -16.62
CA ASP A 163 -13.27 -10.04 -17.06
C ASP A 163 -14.05 -10.66 -15.90
N LEU A 164 -13.44 -11.59 -15.15
CA LEU A 164 -14.05 -12.16 -13.94
C LEU A 164 -14.39 -11.09 -12.89
N PHE A 165 -13.51 -10.10 -12.68
CA PHE A 165 -13.83 -9.01 -11.75
C PHE A 165 -14.97 -8.13 -12.26
N ASP A 166 -15.04 -7.88 -13.56
CA ASP A 166 -16.12 -7.07 -14.13
C ASP A 166 -17.47 -7.80 -14.01
N GLU A 167 -17.49 -9.13 -14.15
CA GLU A 167 -18.67 -9.99 -13.90
C GLU A 167 -19.15 -9.96 -12.44
N LEU A 168 -18.32 -9.58 -11.47
CA LEU A 168 -18.75 -9.44 -10.06
C LEU A 168 -19.65 -8.23 -9.83
N ASP A 169 -19.59 -7.23 -10.70
CA ASP A 169 -20.43 -6.03 -10.59
C ASP A 169 -21.78 -6.18 -11.32
N ASP A 170 -22.03 -7.30 -12.00
CA ASP A 170 -23.32 -7.60 -12.61
C ASP A 170 -24.37 -7.97 -11.54
N GLU A 171 -25.59 -7.42 -11.67
CA GLU A 171 -26.68 -7.64 -10.70
C GLU A 171 -27.10 -9.13 -10.56
N GLU A 172 -26.80 -9.96 -11.56
CA GLU A 172 -27.09 -11.40 -11.55
C GLU A 172 -25.95 -12.25 -10.94
N SER A 173 -24.84 -11.62 -10.55
CA SER A 173 -23.65 -12.30 -10.04
C SER A 173 -23.86 -12.81 -8.62
N ALA A 174 -24.03 -14.13 -8.46
CA ALA A 174 -24.22 -14.74 -7.15
C ALA A 174 -23.01 -14.60 -6.20
N CYS A 175 -21.80 -14.41 -6.75
CA CYS A 175 -20.61 -14.08 -5.96
C CYS A 175 -20.47 -12.57 -5.76
N GLY A 176 -20.89 -11.76 -6.74
CA GLY A 176 -21.00 -10.31 -6.59
C GLY A 176 -21.90 -9.93 -5.41
N GLU A 177 -23.13 -10.47 -5.36
CA GLU A 177 -24.10 -10.28 -4.28
C GLU A 177 -23.49 -10.68 -2.93
N LEU A 178 -22.91 -11.88 -2.83
CA LEU A 178 -22.27 -12.36 -1.60
C LEU A 178 -21.16 -11.42 -1.11
N ILE A 179 -20.26 -11.00 -2.00
CA ILE A 179 -19.17 -10.09 -1.62
C ILE A 179 -19.72 -8.72 -1.22
N GLY A 180 -20.72 -8.21 -1.96
CA GLY A 180 -21.38 -6.95 -1.63
C GLY A 180 -21.97 -6.96 -0.23
N GLU A 181 -22.62 -8.07 0.16
CA GLU A 181 -23.14 -8.28 1.51
C GLU A 181 -22.03 -8.42 2.57
N LEU A 182 -21.01 -9.25 2.31
CA LEU A 182 -19.96 -9.53 3.30
C LEU A 182 -19.03 -8.33 3.54
N MET A 183 -18.77 -7.53 2.51
CA MET A 183 -17.82 -6.41 2.57
C MET A 183 -18.51 -5.04 2.59
N ASP A 184 -19.85 -5.00 2.72
CA ASP A 184 -20.69 -3.79 2.71
C ASP A 184 -20.33 -2.81 1.58
N THR A 185 -20.39 -3.29 0.33
CA THR A 185 -19.95 -2.52 -0.84
C THR A 185 -20.90 -2.63 -2.03
N GLU A 186 -21.12 -1.51 -2.72
CA GLU A 186 -21.83 -1.48 -4.01
C GLU A 186 -20.94 -1.90 -5.19
N LYS A 187 -19.63 -2.05 -4.97
CA LYS A 187 -18.65 -2.42 -6.00
C LYS A 187 -17.80 -3.62 -5.58
N PRO A 188 -18.37 -4.84 -5.61
CA PRO A 188 -17.67 -6.08 -5.32
C PRO A 188 -16.32 -6.21 -6.05
N SER A 189 -16.25 -5.81 -7.32
CA SER A 189 -15.02 -5.88 -8.12
C SER A 189 -13.86 -5.10 -7.47
N ILE A 190 -14.12 -3.91 -6.91
CA ILE A 190 -13.12 -3.05 -6.28
C ILE A 190 -12.67 -3.66 -4.95
N ALA A 191 -13.63 -4.14 -4.16
CA ALA A 191 -13.34 -4.74 -2.85
C ALA A 191 -12.49 -6.02 -2.98
N VAL A 192 -12.87 -6.92 -3.90
CA VAL A 192 -12.09 -8.15 -4.17
C VAL A 192 -10.70 -7.82 -4.70
N ARG A 193 -10.56 -6.85 -5.61
CA ARG A 193 -9.23 -6.42 -6.12
C ARG A 193 -8.33 -5.94 -4.98
N SER A 194 -8.88 -5.19 -4.03
CA SER A 194 -8.14 -4.73 -2.85
C SER A 194 -7.72 -5.90 -1.94
N TRP A 195 -8.67 -6.79 -1.63
CA TRP A 195 -8.43 -7.97 -0.79
C TRP A 195 -7.36 -8.90 -1.38
N LEU A 196 -7.53 -9.31 -2.64
CA LEU A 196 -6.55 -10.14 -3.36
C LEU A 196 -5.19 -9.45 -3.50
N GLY A 197 -5.16 -8.13 -3.67
CA GLY A 197 -3.93 -7.34 -3.70
C GLY A 197 -3.15 -7.44 -2.39
N GLY A 198 -3.85 -7.36 -1.25
CA GLY A 198 -3.28 -7.58 0.08
C GLY A 198 -2.68 -8.98 0.23
N MET A 199 -3.42 -10.01 -0.19
CA MET A 199 -2.97 -11.40 -0.10
C MET A 199 -1.75 -11.69 -0.99
N VAL A 200 -1.75 -11.25 -2.25
CA VAL A 200 -0.64 -11.49 -3.18
C VAL A 200 0.65 -10.80 -2.73
N GLY A 201 0.53 -9.69 -2.00
CA GLY A 201 1.65 -8.99 -1.37
C GLY A 201 2.42 -9.88 -0.39
N LYS A 202 1.74 -10.82 0.29
CA LYS A 202 2.33 -11.73 1.27
C LYS A 202 2.69 -13.07 0.64
N LEU A 203 3.92 -13.54 0.90
CA LEU A 203 4.49 -14.71 0.22
C LEU A 203 3.71 -16.00 0.48
N ASP A 204 3.22 -16.16 1.70
CA ASP A 204 2.48 -17.31 2.22
C ASP A 204 0.99 -17.31 1.83
N GLU A 205 0.40 -16.16 1.52
CA GLU A 205 -1.01 -16.05 1.12
C GLU A 205 -1.25 -16.14 -0.40
N ARG A 206 -0.19 -16.11 -1.22
CA ARG A 206 -0.30 -16.15 -2.70
C ARG A 206 -1.10 -17.33 -3.24
N ASN A 207 -0.92 -18.53 -2.67
CA ASN A 207 -1.66 -19.71 -3.10
C ASN A 207 -3.15 -19.61 -2.71
N THR A 208 -3.43 -19.05 -1.54
CA THR A 208 -4.80 -18.78 -1.10
C THR A 208 -5.46 -17.75 -2.02
N ALA A 209 -4.76 -16.68 -2.41
CA ALA A 209 -5.26 -15.69 -3.36
C ALA A 209 -5.64 -16.33 -4.72
N LEU A 210 -4.79 -17.22 -5.25
CA LEU A 210 -5.09 -17.97 -6.48
C LEU A 210 -6.31 -18.89 -6.32
N ALA A 211 -6.46 -19.53 -5.15
CA ALA A 211 -7.64 -20.33 -4.84
C ALA A 211 -8.92 -19.49 -4.76
N VAL A 212 -8.86 -18.29 -4.16
CA VAL A 212 -9.98 -17.34 -4.13
C VAL A 212 -10.41 -16.96 -5.54
N VAL A 213 -9.46 -16.67 -6.45
CA VAL A 213 -9.80 -16.39 -7.86
C VAL A 213 -10.52 -17.59 -8.50
N SER A 214 -10.10 -18.83 -8.19
CA SER A 214 -10.81 -20.02 -8.67
C SER A 214 -12.21 -20.18 -8.06
N TYR A 215 -12.39 -19.84 -6.77
CA TYR A 215 -13.69 -19.86 -6.12
C TYR A 215 -14.65 -18.84 -6.73
N LEU A 216 -14.15 -17.65 -7.07
CA LEU A 216 -14.91 -16.63 -7.80
C LEU A 216 -15.26 -17.10 -9.22
N GLN A 217 -14.33 -17.77 -9.91
CA GLN A 217 -14.53 -18.28 -11.27
C GLN A 217 -15.65 -19.33 -11.37
N GLU A 218 -15.75 -20.26 -10.41
CA GLU A 218 -16.77 -21.32 -10.41
C GLU A 218 -18.04 -20.91 -9.65
N CYS A 219 -17.90 -20.08 -8.62
CA CYS A 219 -18.95 -19.56 -7.76
C CYS A 219 -19.99 -20.61 -7.30
N SER A 220 -19.55 -21.83 -7.01
CA SER A 220 -20.45 -22.87 -6.50
C SER A 220 -20.92 -22.58 -5.07
N LYS A 221 -21.85 -23.38 -4.55
CA LYS A 221 -22.27 -23.25 -3.14
C LYS A 221 -21.11 -23.47 -2.16
N ASP A 222 -20.24 -24.43 -2.46
CA ASP A 222 -19.08 -24.74 -1.61
C ASP A 222 -18.02 -23.65 -1.72
N ASP A 223 -17.81 -23.08 -2.91
CA ASP A 223 -16.85 -21.99 -3.13
C ASP A 223 -17.25 -20.71 -2.40
N ARG A 224 -18.55 -20.37 -2.44
CA ARG A 224 -19.11 -19.25 -1.66
C ARG A 224 -18.94 -19.43 -0.16
N GLN A 225 -19.08 -20.66 0.34
CA GLN A 225 -18.84 -20.96 1.76
C GLN A 225 -17.36 -20.76 2.13
N LYS A 226 -16.42 -21.19 1.28
CA LYS A 226 -14.99 -20.95 1.51
C LYS A 226 -14.62 -19.47 1.47
N ILE A 227 -15.19 -18.70 0.54
CA ILE A 227 -14.99 -17.24 0.49
C ILE A 227 -15.43 -16.61 1.81
N LYS A 228 -16.61 -16.99 2.30
CA LYS A 228 -17.14 -16.52 3.58
C LYS A 228 -16.21 -16.86 4.75
N GLU A 229 -15.75 -18.11 4.85
CA GLU A 229 -14.83 -18.55 5.91
C GLU A 229 -13.51 -17.77 5.91
N LEU A 230 -12.98 -17.44 4.71
CA LEU A 230 -11.75 -16.65 4.59
C LEU A 230 -11.96 -15.20 5.05
N LEU A 231 -13.05 -14.56 4.64
CA LEU A 231 -13.36 -13.18 5.03
C LEU A 231 -13.67 -13.06 6.54
N GLU A 232 -14.41 -14.00 7.11
CA GLU A 232 -14.68 -14.02 8.56
C GLU A 232 -13.42 -14.32 9.39
N GLY A 233 -12.48 -15.11 8.86
CA GLY A 233 -11.19 -15.36 9.50
C GLY A 233 -10.22 -14.18 9.43
N ASP A 234 -10.31 -13.36 8.38
CA ASP A 234 -9.51 -12.14 8.24
C ASP A 234 -9.89 -11.09 9.30
N ASP A 235 -11.18 -10.95 9.65
CA ASP A 235 -11.67 -10.03 10.69
C ASP A 235 -11.12 -10.33 12.09
N GLU A 236 -10.87 -11.61 12.43
CA GLU A 236 -10.21 -11.96 13.70
C GLU A 236 -8.69 -11.67 13.69
N SER A 237 -8.08 -11.63 12.51
CA SER A 237 -6.64 -11.34 12.34
C SER A 237 -6.31 -9.84 12.18
N GLY A 238 -7.31 -9.01 11.85
CA GLY A 238 -7.18 -7.57 11.61
C GLY A 238 -6.85 -6.72 12.84
N SER A 239 -6.68 -7.32 14.02
CA SER A 239 -6.22 -6.63 15.23
C SER A 239 -4.69 -6.53 15.38
N ASP A 240 -3.91 -7.19 14.50
CA ASP A 240 -2.44 -7.29 14.66
C ASP A 240 -1.60 -6.79 13.46
N SER A 241 -2.19 -6.18 12.42
CA SER A 241 -1.42 -5.68 11.26
C SER A 241 -1.15 -4.18 11.22
N ALA A 242 -1.53 -3.41 12.24
CA ALA A 242 -0.93 -2.11 12.51
C ALA A 242 0.23 -2.33 13.49
N ILE A 243 1.46 -2.08 13.03
CA ILE A 243 2.76 -2.39 13.65
C ILE A 243 3.37 -3.71 13.14
N SER A 244 3.89 -3.67 11.91
CA SER A 244 5.13 -4.39 11.58
C SER A 244 6.17 -3.39 11.09
N ASP A 245 6.56 -2.52 12.02
CA ASP A 245 7.91 -1.98 12.05
C ASP A 245 8.81 -3.17 12.45
N GLN A 246 9.39 -3.86 11.47
CA GLN A 246 10.37 -4.90 11.73
C GLN A 246 11.65 -4.64 10.93
N GLY A 247 12.62 -3.99 11.60
CA GLY A 247 14.05 -4.18 11.38
C GLY A 247 14.81 -3.06 10.69
#